data_AF-A0A6S6S9G1-F1
#
_entry.id   AF-A0A6S6S9G1-F1
#
_cell.length_a   1.000
_cell.length_b   1.000
_cell.length_c   1.000
_cell.angle_alpha   90.00
_cell.angle_beta   90.00
_cell.angle_gamma   90.00
#
_symmetry.space_group_name_H-M   'P 1'
#
loop_
_entity.id
_entity.type
_entity.pdbx_description
1 polymer ?
#
loop_
_entity_poly.entity_id
_entity_poly.type
_entity_poly.pdbx_seq_one_letter_code
_entity_poly.pdbx_strand_id
1 'polypeptide(L)'
;MGEESCPVISGTPKVVYSAFTKEQDLFQKKSIIYVDNSMNLSNKALLKEQLFTTWQTKLKITKDESNWAVEQGFKALKNFENEVMQKGKTILNEAQENSEIVLLLLGRPYHSDSGINHEVLDEFQSLGFKTLSMNAIPKDKAYLKEYFEEEDPLDINDVWAENFSTNSSQKVWAAKFAARHPNVAVLDLSNFKCGHDAPTYAIIDKILGSSRTPHLTLHDIDANKPSGSIKIRVKTFAYTLEQYRRELITTTHSLSL
;
A
#
# COMPACT_ATOMS: atom_id res chain seq x y z
N MET A 1 -12.00 -0.57 -0.96
CA MET A 1 -10.55 -0.25 -1.03
C MET A 1 -9.89 -1.47 -1.65
N GLY A 2 -9.24 -1.39 -2.82
CA GLY A 2 -8.42 -2.50 -3.37
C GLY A 2 -9.07 -3.89 -3.47
N GLU A 3 -10.37 -4.00 -3.74
CA GLU A 3 -11.09 -5.28 -3.80
C GLU A 3 -10.79 -6.09 -5.07
N GLU A 4 -10.23 -5.41 -6.08
CA GLU A 4 -9.86 -5.99 -7.36
C GLU A 4 -8.36 -6.32 -7.37
N SER A 5 -8.05 -7.61 -7.51
CA SER A 5 -6.69 -8.11 -7.62
C SER A 5 -6.09 -7.83 -9.00
N CYS A 6 -4.77 -7.72 -9.09
CA CYS A 6 -4.05 -7.69 -10.37
C CYS A 6 -4.43 -8.91 -11.22
N PRO A 7 -4.72 -8.78 -12.54
CA PRO A 7 -5.07 -9.90 -13.42
C PRO A 7 -4.02 -11.01 -13.47
N VAL A 8 -2.74 -10.65 -13.31
CA VAL A 8 -1.66 -11.65 -13.20
C VAL A 8 -1.82 -12.49 -11.93
N ILE A 9 -2.12 -11.84 -10.81
CA ILE A 9 -2.30 -12.52 -9.52
C ILE A 9 -3.58 -13.34 -9.52
N SER A 10 -4.68 -12.85 -10.09
CA SER A 10 -5.94 -13.61 -10.18
C SER A 10 -5.83 -14.87 -11.04
N GLY A 11 -4.99 -14.84 -12.08
CA GLY A 11 -4.70 -16.01 -12.93
C GLY A 11 -3.67 -16.98 -12.36
N THR A 12 -2.82 -16.54 -11.43
CA THR A 12 -1.69 -17.34 -10.91
C THR A 12 -2.12 -18.71 -10.34
N PRO A 13 -3.21 -18.83 -9.57
CA PRO A 13 -3.67 -20.12 -9.07
C PRO A 13 -3.92 -21.16 -10.17
N LYS A 14 -4.42 -20.74 -11.35
CA LYS A 14 -4.68 -21.62 -12.51
C LYS A 14 -3.38 -22.05 -13.20
N VAL A 15 -2.40 -21.16 -13.27
CA VAL A 15 -1.06 -21.46 -13.80
C VAL A 15 -0.36 -22.50 -12.92
N VAL A 16 -0.42 -22.30 -11.59
CA VAL A 16 0.13 -23.27 -10.62
C VAL A 16 -0.58 -24.62 -10.75
N TYR A 17 -1.91 -24.64 -10.80
CA TYR A 17 -2.65 -25.89 -11.00
C TYR A 17 -2.16 -26.64 -12.24
N SER A 18 -2.05 -25.94 -13.38
CA SER A 18 -1.61 -26.51 -14.65
C SER A 18 -0.17 -27.03 -14.58
N ALA A 19 0.74 -26.29 -13.95
CA ALA A 19 2.14 -26.67 -13.82
C ALA A 19 2.34 -27.95 -12.99
N PHE A 20 1.53 -28.15 -11.94
CA PHE A 20 1.62 -29.29 -11.04
C PHE A 20 0.73 -30.49 -11.43
N THR A 21 0.02 -30.40 -12.56
CA THR A 21 -0.85 -31.48 -13.08
C THR A 21 -0.54 -31.89 -14.52
N LYS A 22 0.26 -31.11 -15.27
CA LYS A 22 0.56 -31.35 -16.70
C LYS A 22 1.19 -32.72 -16.98
N GLU A 23 2.20 -33.12 -16.22
CA GLU A 23 2.93 -34.39 -16.44
C GLU A 23 2.47 -35.50 -15.49
N GLN A 24 2.24 -35.13 -14.22
CA GLN A 24 1.69 -35.98 -13.18
C GLN A 24 0.87 -35.09 -12.25
N ASP A 25 -0.25 -35.60 -11.73
CA ASP A 25 -0.99 -34.91 -10.66
C ASP A 25 -0.23 -35.05 -9.33
N LEU A 26 0.57 -34.02 -9.02
CA LEU A 26 1.36 -33.96 -7.79
C LEU A 26 0.49 -33.67 -6.56
N PHE A 27 -0.68 -33.05 -6.73
CA PHE A 27 -1.61 -32.81 -5.64
C PHE A 27 -2.26 -34.13 -5.20
N GLN A 28 -2.77 -34.91 -6.15
CA GLN A 28 -3.34 -36.24 -5.87
C GLN A 28 -2.32 -37.17 -5.22
N LYS A 29 -1.09 -37.23 -5.75
CA LYS A 29 0.00 -38.05 -5.19
C LYS A 29 0.30 -37.72 -3.72
N LYS A 30 0.18 -36.44 -3.34
CA LYS A 30 0.40 -35.95 -1.98
C LYS A 30 -0.87 -35.86 -1.14
N SER A 31 -2.02 -36.32 -1.66
CA SER A 31 -3.33 -36.18 -1.00
C SER A 31 -3.67 -34.72 -0.63
N ILE A 32 -3.28 -33.76 -1.47
CA ILE A 32 -3.55 -32.34 -1.30
C ILE A 32 -4.78 -31.97 -2.13
N ILE A 33 -5.73 -31.25 -1.52
CA ILE A 33 -6.84 -30.62 -2.22
C ILE A 33 -6.39 -29.21 -2.61
N TYR A 34 -6.14 -28.99 -3.90
CA TYR A 34 -5.84 -27.66 -4.43
C TYR A 34 -7.16 -26.89 -4.68
N VAL A 35 -7.24 -25.64 -4.20
CA VAL A 35 -8.43 -24.79 -4.32
C VAL A 35 -8.06 -23.50 -5.02
N ASP A 36 -8.72 -23.21 -6.13
CA ASP A 36 -8.43 -22.07 -7.00
C ASP A 36 -9.69 -21.35 -7.52
N ASN A 37 -10.80 -21.50 -6.80
CA ASN A 37 -12.03 -20.78 -7.08
C ASN A 37 -11.81 -19.27 -6.93
N SER A 38 -12.27 -18.49 -7.90
CA SER A 38 -12.27 -17.03 -7.81
C SER A 38 -13.31 -16.55 -6.80
N MET A 39 -12.98 -15.46 -6.11
CA MET A 39 -13.81 -14.85 -5.08
C MET A 39 -14.01 -13.37 -5.41
N ASN A 40 -15.23 -12.88 -5.28
CA ASN A 40 -15.56 -11.48 -5.49
C ASN A 40 -15.71 -10.78 -4.14
N LEU A 41 -14.71 -10.00 -3.75
CA LEU A 41 -14.71 -9.29 -2.46
C LEU A 41 -15.58 -8.02 -2.47
N SER A 42 -15.90 -7.48 -3.65
CA SER A 42 -16.69 -6.25 -3.82
C SER A 42 -18.20 -6.46 -3.70
N ASN A 43 -18.69 -7.67 -3.97
CA ASN A 43 -20.08 -8.08 -3.84
C ASN A 43 -20.21 -9.12 -2.72
N LYS A 44 -20.48 -8.65 -1.50
CA LYS A 44 -20.62 -9.49 -0.29
C LYS A 44 -21.67 -10.60 -0.45
N ALA A 45 -22.77 -10.36 -1.17
CA ALA A 45 -23.80 -11.37 -1.38
C ALA A 45 -23.27 -12.51 -2.26
N LEU A 46 -22.58 -12.17 -3.35
CA LEU A 46 -21.92 -13.14 -4.21
C LEU A 46 -20.81 -13.89 -3.47
N LEU A 47 -20.00 -13.19 -2.67
CA LEU A 47 -18.92 -13.80 -1.89
C LEU A 47 -19.42 -14.90 -0.95
N LYS A 48 -20.57 -14.66 -0.29
CA LYS A 48 -21.20 -15.66 0.61
C LYS A 48 -21.55 -16.94 -0.12
N GLU A 49 -22.18 -16.84 -1.30
CA GLU A 49 -22.50 -17.99 -2.12
C GLU A 49 -21.25 -18.70 -2.65
N GLN A 50 -20.25 -17.94 -3.09
CA GLN A 50 -18.97 -18.50 -3.57
C GLN A 50 -18.23 -19.26 -2.47
N LEU A 51 -18.08 -18.68 -1.29
CA LEU A 51 -17.41 -19.32 -0.16
C LEU A 51 -18.17 -20.56 0.33
N PHE A 52 -19.50 -20.48 0.46
CA PHE A 52 -20.29 -21.65 0.84
C PHE A 52 -20.13 -22.77 -0.19
N THR A 53 -20.24 -22.45 -1.48
CA THR A 53 -20.05 -23.43 -2.56
C THR A 53 -18.66 -24.07 -2.53
N THR A 54 -17.61 -23.28 -2.30
CA THR A 54 -16.23 -23.78 -2.23
C THR A 54 -15.99 -24.69 -1.03
N TRP A 55 -16.54 -24.34 0.14
CA TRP A 55 -16.12 -24.94 1.42
C TRP A 55 -17.11 -25.92 2.05
N GLN A 56 -18.40 -25.89 1.70
CA GLN A 56 -19.45 -26.71 2.35
C GLN A 56 -19.06 -28.18 2.53
N THR A 57 -18.59 -28.83 1.47
CA THR A 57 -18.23 -30.26 1.49
C THR A 57 -16.86 -30.50 2.10
N LYS A 58 -15.91 -29.56 1.88
CA LYS A 58 -14.52 -29.69 2.31
C LYS A 58 -14.38 -29.52 3.83
N LEU A 59 -15.14 -28.58 4.40
CA LEU A 59 -15.13 -28.27 5.83
C LEU A 59 -16.35 -28.84 6.58
N LYS A 60 -17.33 -29.41 5.86
CA LYS A 60 -18.59 -29.93 6.42
C LYS A 60 -19.36 -28.87 7.22
N ILE A 61 -19.51 -27.68 6.61
CA ILE A 61 -20.17 -26.52 7.22
C ILE A 61 -21.52 -26.23 6.59
N THR A 62 -22.41 -25.62 7.36
CA THR A 62 -23.71 -25.13 6.92
C THR A 62 -23.60 -23.76 6.26
N LYS A 63 -24.67 -23.35 5.56
CA LYS A 63 -24.76 -22.03 4.94
C LYS A 63 -24.75 -20.91 5.98
N ASP A 64 -25.40 -21.14 7.12
CA ASP A 64 -25.45 -20.15 8.21
C ASP A 64 -24.08 -19.95 8.86
N GLU A 65 -23.33 -21.03 9.12
CA GLU A 65 -21.95 -20.94 9.61
C GLU A 65 -21.03 -20.20 8.62
N SER A 66 -21.13 -20.54 7.33
CA SER A 66 -20.36 -19.85 6.28
C SER A 66 -20.72 -18.36 6.20
N ASN A 67 -22.00 -18.02 6.21
CA ASN A 67 -22.47 -16.63 6.17
C ASN A 67 -22.02 -15.83 7.39
N TRP A 68 -22.08 -16.45 8.57
CA TRP A 68 -21.62 -15.84 9.81
C TRP A 68 -20.11 -15.60 9.77
N ALA A 69 -19.32 -16.55 9.28
CA ALA A 69 -17.88 -16.41 9.12
C ALA A 69 -17.51 -15.25 8.17
N VAL A 70 -18.26 -15.07 7.08
CA VAL A 70 -18.07 -13.92 6.17
C VAL A 70 -18.31 -12.60 6.90
N GLU A 71 -19.39 -12.48 7.67
CA GLU A 71 -19.65 -11.25 8.43
C GLU A 71 -18.58 -10.98 9.49
N GLN A 72 -18.08 -12.02 10.18
CA GLN A 72 -16.95 -11.86 11.10
C GLN A 72 -15.67 -11.42 10.37
N GLY A 73 -15.41 -11.95 9.17
CA GLY A 73 -14.28 -11.55 8.33
C GLY A 73 -14.32 -10.06 7.96
N PHE A 74 -15.46 -9.56 7.47
CA PHE A 74 -15.61 -8.13 7.16
C PHE A 74 -15.56 -7.25 8.40
N LYS A 75 -16.10 -7.70 9.54
CA LYS A 75 -15.99 -6.98 10.81
C LYS A 75 -14.52 -6.86 11.24
N ALA A 76 -13.76 -7.95 11.15
CA ALA A 76 -12.33 -7.96 11.48
C ALA A 76 -11.54 -7.05 10.53
N LEU A 77 -11.81 -7.11 9.22
CA LEU A 77 -11.18 -6.25 8.22
C LEU A 77 -11.42 -4.76 8.52
N LYS A 78 -12.68 -4.37 8.77
CA LYS A 78 -13.05 -2.99 9.11
C LYS A 78 -12.35 -2.52 10.39
N ASN A 79 -12.28 -3.37 11.40
CA ASN A 79 -11.59 -3.05 12.65
C ASN A 79 -10.09 -2.84 12.42
N PHE A 80 -9.45 -3.71 11.64
CA PHE A 80 -8.05 -3.59 11.26
C PHE A 80 -7.77 -2.30 10.48
N GLU A 81 -8.58 -1.98 9.48
CA GLU A 81 -8.43 -0.74 8.70
C GLU A 81 -8.54 0.50 9.59
N ASN A 82 -9.50 0.51 10.52
CA ASN A 82 -9.65 1.60 11.48
C ASN A 82 -8.42 1.71 12.40
N GLU A 83 -7.93 0.60 12.94
CA GLU A 83 -6.75 0.58 13.80
C GLU A 83 -5.50 1.11 13.07
N VAL A 84 -5.30 0.68 11.82
CA VAL A 84 -4.19 1.14 10.98
C VAL A 84 -4.28 2.65 10.71
N MET A 85 -5.48 3.17 10.41
CA MET A 85 -5.67 4.62 10.23
C MET A 85 -5.47 5.42 11.53
N GLN A 86 -5.88 4.90 12.70
CA GLN A 86 -5.65 5.58 13.97
C GLN A 86 -4.17 5.63 14.34
N LYS A 87 -3.43 4.53 14.11
CA LYS A 87 -1.97 4.51 14.28
C LYS A 87 -1.29 5.49 13.32
N GLY A 88 -1.72 5.53 12.07
CA GLY A 88 -1.21 6.49 11.09
C GLY A 88 -1.45 7.94 11.50
N LYS A 89 -2.66 8.27 11.97
CA LYS A 89 -2.98 9.59 12.52
C LYS A 89 -2.05 9.97 13.69
N THR A 90 -1.84 9.03 14.61
CA THR A 90 -0.97 9.25 15.78
C THR A 90 0.46 9.57 15.34
N ILE A 91 1.02 8.77 14.42
CA ILE A 91 2.37 8.98 13.87
C ILE A 91 2.50 10.33 13.16
N LEU A 92 1.50 10.72 12.37
CA LEU A 92 1.52 12.01 11.65
C LEU A 92 1.45 13.20 12.60
N ASN A 93 0.56 13.14 13.60
CA ASN A 93 0.43 14.19 14.61
C ASN A 93 1.72 14.35 15.44
N GLU A 94 2.28 13.24 15.93
CA GLU A 94 3.57 13.26 16.64
C GLU A 94 4.69 13.84 15.77
N ALA A 95 4.67 13.55 14.46
CA ALA A 95 5.68 14.07 13.56
C ALA A 95 5.58 15.58 13.38
N GLN A 96 4.36 16.12 13.31
CA GLN A 96 4.14 17.58 13.29
C GLN A 96 4.62 18.22 14.59
N GLU A 97 4.22 17.67 15.74
CA GLU A 97 4.59 18.18 17.07
C GLU A 97 6.11 18.20 17.30
N ASN A 98 6.81 17.16 16.83
CA ASN A 98 8.24 16.97 17.07
C ASN A 98 9.13 17.39 15.89
N SER A 99 8.55 17.98 14.84
CA SER A 99 9.25 18.29 13.58
C SER A 99 10.05 17.09 13.04
N GLU A 100 9.44 15.90 13.08
CA GLU A 100 10.00 14.67 12.52
C GLU A 100 9.56 14.49 11.07
N ILE A 101 10.30 13.67 10.31
CA ILE A 101 9.90 13.25 8.96
C ILE A 101 9.39 11.82 9.02
N VAL A 102 8.24 11.59 8.41
CA VAL A 102 7.64 10.28 8.24
C VAL A 102 7.74 9.86 6.78
N LEU A 103 8.17 8.63 6.54
CA LEU A 103 8.26 8.05 5.21
C LEU A 103 6.94 7.37 4.82
N LEU A 104 6.21 7.96 3.88
CA LEU A 104 5.05 7.35 3.26
C LEU A 104 5.48 6.42 2.14
N LEU A 105 5.20 5.14 2.30
CA LEU A 105 5.41 4.11 1.30
C LEU A 105 4.31 4.16 0.23
N LEU A 106 4.64 4.65 -0.96
CA LEU A 106 3.83 4.47 -2.16
C LEU A 106 4.16 3.11 -2.77
N GLY A 107 3.33 2.12 -2.46
CA GLY A 107 3.63 0.72 -2.80
C GLY A 107 2.39 -0.17 -2.83
N ARG A 108 2.60 -1.46 -3.08
CA ARG A 108 1.55 -2.48 -3.00
C ARG A 108 1.56 -3.13 -1.61
N PRO A 109 0.47 -3.79 -1.17
CA PRO A 109 0.42 -4.44 0.14
C PRO A 109 1.59 -5.40 0.41
N TYR A 110 2.05 -6.11 -0.62
CA TYR A 110 3.18 -7.04 -0.53
C TYR A 110 4.55 -6.36 -0.28
N HIS A 111 4.69 -5.04 -0.49
CA HIS A 111 5.92 -4.32 -0.12
C HIS A 111 6.10 -4.19 1.39
N SER A 112 5.13 -4.63 2.20
CA SER A 112 5.29 -4.75 3.65
C SER A 112 6.21 -5.92 4.04
N ASP A 113 6.47 -6.86 3.11
CA ASP A 113 7.40 -7.96 3.29
C ASP A 113 8.85 -7.50 3.01
N SER A 114 9.76 -7.71 3.96
CA SER A 114 11.17 -7.29 3.86
C SER A 114 11.95 -8.05 2.78
N GLY A 115 11.55 -9.28 2.48
CA GLY A 115 12.09 -10.06 1.37
C GLY A 115 11.73 -9.44 0.02
N ILE A 116 10.53 -8.88 -0.12
CA ILE A 116 10.06 -8.25 -1.37
C ILE A 116 10.57 -6.81 -1.52
N ASN A 117 10.63 -6.03 -0.45
CA ASN A 117 11.12 -4.65 -0.49
C ASN A 117 12.65 -4.52 -0.36
N HIS A 118 13.37 -5.65 -0.30
CA HIS A 118 14.83 -5.71 -0.14
C HIS A 118 15.36 -5.01 1.12
N GLU A 119 14.63 -5.12 2.24
CA GLU A 119 14.94 -4.51 3.55
C GLU A 119 15.09 -2.98 3.50
N VAL A 120 14.59 -2.32 2.46
CA VAL A 120 14.70 -0.86 2.31
C VAL A 120 14.02 -0.15 3.48
N LEU A 121 12.83 -0.64 3.87
CA LEU A 121 12.09 -0.07 4.99
C LEU A 121 12.85 -0.28 6.31
N ASP A 122 13.40 -1.47 6.52
CA ASP A 122 14.18 -1.83 7.71
C ASP A 122 15.42 -0.93 7.85
N GLU A 123 16.12 -0.65 6.75
CA GLU A 123 17.28 0.25 6.75
C GLU A 123 16.87 1.68 7.14
N PHE A 124 15.75 2.22 6.62
CA PHE A 124 15.25 3.53 7.05
C PHE A 124 14.80 3.53 8.52
N GLN A 125 14.14 2.47 8.98
CA GLN A 125 13.73 2.34 10.39
C GLN A 125 14.94 2.26 11.32
N SER A 126 16.03 1.60 10.91
CA SER A 126 17.28 1.56 11.67
C SER A 126 17.95 2.94 11.84
N LEU A 127 17.65 3.87 10.93
CA LEU A 127 18.07 5.26 10.99
C LEU A 127 17.10 6.15 11.79
N GLY A 128 16.03 5.59 12.34
CA GLY A 128 15.05 6.29 13.17
C GLY A 128 13.84 6.87 12.41
N PHE A 129 13.71 6.62 11.10
CA PHE A 129 12.55 7.09 10.35
C PHE A 129 11.33 6.21 10.59
N LYS A 130 10.22 6.84 11.00
CA LYS A 130 8.91 6.17 11.04
C LYS A 130 8.41 5.97 9.61
N THR A 131 7.80 4.82 9.33
CA THR A 131 7.24 4.50 8.01
C THR A 131 5.72 4.30 8.09
N LEU A 132 5.02 4.72 7.04
CA LEU A 132 3.57 4.58 6.91
C LEU A 132 3.21 3.93 5.58
N SER A 133 2.21 3.07 5.57
CA SER A 133 1.57 2.62 4.33
C SER A 133 0.48 3.59 3.90
N MET A 134 0.12 3.59 2.62
CA MET A 134 -1.01 4.39 2.11
C MET A 134 -2.34 4.08 2.82
N ASN A 135 -2.50 2.86 3.34
CA ASN A 135 -3.70 2.47 4.07
C ASN A 135 -3.80 3.16 5.45
N ALA A 136 -2.67 3.56 6.02
CA ALA A 136 -2.58 4.24 7.32
C ALA A 136 -2.94 5.73 7.25
N ILE A 137 -3.02 6.33 6.06
CA ILE A 137 -3.47 7.71 5.91
C ILE A 137 -4.92 7.81 6.41
N PRO A 138 -5.22 8.72 7.37
CA PRO A 138 -6.57 8.92 7.87
C PRO A 138 -7.49 9.40 6.75
N LYS A 139 -8.65 8.75 6.59
CA LYS A 139 -9.65 9.10 5.55
C LYS A 139 -10.79 9.97 6.09
N ASP A 140 -10.64 10.45 7.32
CA ASP A 140 -11.60 11.36 7.93
C ASP A 140 -11.53 12.72 7.22
N LYS A 141 -12.68 13.22 6.75
CA LYS A 141 -12.73 14.48 5.99
C LYS A 141 -12.33 15.69 6.82
N ALA A 142 -12.58 15.69 8.14
CA ALA A 142 -12.20 16.81 8.98
C ALA A 142 -10.67 16.89 9.11
N TYR A 143 -10.01 15.76 9.31
CA TYR A 143 -8.54 15.68 9.32
C TYR A 143 -7.93 16.09 7.97
N LEU A 144 -8.46 15.58 6.86
CA LEU A 144 -7.88 15.86 5.54
C LEU A 144 -8.06 17.31 5.08
N LYS A 145 -9.12 18.00 5.51
CA LYS A 145 -9.37 19.41 5.15
C LYS A 145 -8.24 20.35 5.57
N GLU A 146 -7.48 20.00 6.61
CA GLU A 146 -6.32 20.78 7.06
C GLU A 146 -5.23 20.89 5.98
N TYR A 147 -5.15 19.93 5.06
CA TYR A 147 -4.11 19.87 4.03
C TYR A 147 -4.64 20.17 2.62
N PHE A 148 -5.96 20.03 2.39
CA PHE A 148 -6.58 20.15 1.07
C PHE A 148 -7.45 21.40 0.91
N GLU A 149 -7.60 22.23 1.96
CA GLU A 149 -8.38 23.47 1.93
C GLU A 149 -9.80 23.24 1.39
N GLU A 150 -10.16 23.88 0.27
CA GLU A 150 -11.47 23.81 -0.39
C GLU A 150 -11.57 22.66 -1.42
N GLU A 151 -10.46 21.97 -1.74
CA GLU A 151 -10.49 20.81 -2.64
C GLU A 151 -11.16 19.60 -1.95
N ASP A 152 -11.81 18.72 -2.73
CA ASP A 152 -12.20 17.41 -2.18
C ASP A 152 -10.93 16.56 -1.97
N PRO A 153 -10.57 16.22 -0.72
CA PRO A 153 -9.31 15.54 -0.43
C PRO A 153 -9.25 14.12 -0.98
N LEU A 154 -10.39 13.53 -1.39
CA LEU A 154 -10.44 12.19 -1.98
C LEU A 154 -10.47 12.22 -3.50
N ASP A 155 -10.54 13.41 -4.12
CA ASP A 155 -10.55 13.55 -5.57
C ASP A 155 -9.13 13.65 -6.15
N ILE A 156 -8.95 12.96 -7.27
CA ILE A 156 -7.71 12.94 -8.05
C ILE A 156 -7.96 13.24 -9.53
N ASN A 157 -9.19 13.57 -9.94
CA ASN A 157 -9.53 13.79 -11.35
C ASN A 157 -8.78 14.99 -11.96
N ASP A 158 -8.35 15.94 -11.13
CA ASP A 158 -7.52 17.09 -11.50
C ASP A 158 -6.16 16.70 -12.07
N VAL A 159 -5.58 15.61 -11.57
CA VAL A 159 -4.27 15.10 -12.03
C VAL A 159 -4.42 13.84 -12.87
N TRP A 160 -5.41 13.00 -12.58
CA TRP A 160 -5.61 11.68 -13.19
C TRP A 160 -7.07 11.45 -13.56
N ALA A 161 -7.44 11.81 -14.78
CA ALA A 161 -8.80 11.59 -15.29
C ALA A 161 -9.14 10.09 -15.49
N GLU A 162 -8.19 9.27 -15.95
CA GLU A 162 -8.41 7.85 -16.27
C GLU A 162 -8.18 6.92 -15.07
N ASN A 163 -8.81 7.21 -13.93
CA ASN A 163 -8.50 6.60 -12.62
C ASN A 163 -9.22 5.27 -12.35
N PHE A 164 -9.36 4.42 -13.37
CA PHE A 164 -10.13 3.16 -13.31
C PHE A 164 -9.52 2.08 -12.40
N SER A 165 -8.21 2.12 -12.17
CA SER A 165 -7.50 1.16 -11.31
C SER A 165 -7.45 1.67 -9.87
N THR A 166 -8.22 1.05 -8.97
CA THR A 166 -8.24 1.43 -7.54
C THR A 166 -6.84 1.50 -6.93
N ASN A 167 -5.98 0.53 -7.26
CA ASN A 167 -4.64 0.46 -6.70
C ASN A 167 -3.73 1.58 -7.22
N SER A 168 -3.89 2.01 -8.48
CA SER A 168 -3.13 3.13 -9.05
C SER A 168 -3.66 4.46 -8.53
N SER A 169 -4.98 4.62 -8.48
CA SER A 169 -5.67 5.80 -7.94
C SER A 169 -5.28 6.06 -6.48
N GLN A 170 -5.20 5.00 -5.66
CA GLN A 170 -4.76 5.14 -4.27
C GLN A 170 -3.31 5.64 -4.15
N LYS A 171 -2.42 5.20 -5.06
CA LYS A 171 -1.01 5.62 -5.07
C LYS A 171 -0.86 7.09 -5.43
N VAL A 172 -1.64 7.55 -6.41
CA VAL A 172 -1.70 8.95 -6.86
C VAL A 172 -2.31 9.85 -5.79
N TRP A 173 -3.39 9.39 -5.16
CA TRP A 173 -4.01 10.08 -4.04
C TRP A 173 -3.04 10.25 -2.86
N ALA A 174 -2.31 9.19 -2.51
CA ALA A 174 -1.31 9.23 -1.45
C ALA A 174 -0.14 10.19 -1.80
N ALA A 175 0.23 10.31 -3.07
CA ALA A 175 1.18 11.33 -3.53
C ALA A 175 0.62 12.75 -3.38
N LYS A 176 -0.66 13.00 -3.71
CA LYS A 176 -1.32 14.30 -3.45
C LYS A 176 -1.32 14.67 -1.97
N PHE A 177 -1.55 13.69 -1.09
CA PHE A 177 -1.48 13.88 0.36
C PHE A 177 -0.06 14.24 0.81
N ALA A 178 0.95 13.47 0.39
CA ALA A 178 2.36 13.76 0.73
C ALA A 178 2.82 15.12 0.23
N ALA A 179 2.37 15.55 -0.95
CA ALA A 179 2.65 16.86 -1.51
C ALA A 179 2.12 18.04 -0.68
N ARG A 180 1.15 17.79 0.21
CA ARG A 180 0.48 18.80 1.05
C ARG A 180 0.82 18.68 2.53
N HIS A 181 1.48 17.60 2.95
CA HIS A 181 1.81 17.38 4.35
C HIS A 181 3.31 17.65 4.62
N PRO A 182 3.67 18.67 5.42
CA PRO A 182 5.05 19.14 5.56
C PRO A 182 6.00 18.09 6.16
N ASN A 183 5.50 17.22 7.04
CA ASN A 183 6.31 16.17 7.68
C ASN A 183 6.36 14.86 6.90
N VAL A 184 5.81 14.78 5.68
CA VAL A 184 5.77 13.53 4.91
C VAL A 184 6.77 13.58 3.76
N ALA A 185 7.67 12.60 3.74
CA ALA A 185 8.51 12.28 2.59
C ALA A 185 8.04 10.96 1.97
N VAL A 186 8.37 10.73 0.70
CA VAL A 186 7.88 9.58 -0.05
C VAL A 186 8.98 8.55 -0.32
N LEU A 187 8.64 7.29 -0.14
CA LEU A 187 9.36 6.16 -0.71
C LEU A 187 8.44 5.48 -1.72
N ASP A 188 8.73 5.63 -3.01
CA ASP A 188 7.95 5.04 -4.10
C ASP A 188 8.59 3.74 -4.57
N LEU A 189 7.93 2.62 -4.29
CA LEU A 189 8.40 1.29 -4.66
C LEU A 189 7.56 0.71 -5.79
N SER A 190 8.23 -0.02 -6.68
CA SER A 190 7.59 -0.90 -7.66
C SER A 190 8.43 -2.17 -7.86
N ASN A 191 7.73 -3.27 -8.11
CA ASN A 191 8.29 -4.59 -8.40
C ASN A 191 7.62 -5.16 -9.67
N PHE A 192 8.26 -6.17 -10.25
CA PHE A 192 7.75 -7.03 -11.32
C PHE A 192 7.38 -6.27 -12.60
N LYS A 193 7.98 -5.09 -12.80
CA LYS A 193 7.59 -4.14 -13.85
C LYS A 193 6.07 -3.97 -13.92
N CYS A 194 5.45 -3.69 -12.77
CA CYS A 194 4.00 -3.66 -12.64
C CYS A 194 3.35 -2.71 -13.67
N GLY A 195 2.59 -3.28 -14.60
CA GLY A 195 1.94 -2.52 -15.68
C GLY A 195 0.92 -1.48 -15.18
N HIS A 196 0.35 -1.67 -14.00
CA HIS A 196 -0.55 -0.68 -13.38
C HIS A 196 0.19 0.48 -12.72
N ASP A 197 1.45 0.29 -12.34
CA ASP A 197 2.28 1.35 -11.76
C ASP A 197 2.96 2.19 -12.85
N ALA A 198 3.31 1.60 -14.00
CA ALA A 198 4.02 2.32 -15.07
C ALA A 198 3.37 3.64 -15.51
N PRO A 199 2.03 3.75 -15.69
CA PRO A 199 1.37 5.02 -16.00
C PRO A 199 1.46 6.04 -14.86
N THR A 200 1.71 5.58 -13.63
CA THR A 200 1.72 6.44 -12.43
C THR A 200 3.03 7.17 -12.19
N TYR A 201 4.13 6.70 -12.78
CA TYR A 201 5.47 7.20 -12.43
C TYR A 201 5.64 8.68 -12.74
N ALA A 202 5.35 9.09 -13.96
CA ALA A 202 5.57 10.49 -14.39
C ALA A 202 4.67 11.48 -13.63
N ILE A 203 3.45 11.08 -13.30
CA ILE A 203 2.49 11.92 -12.60
C ILE A 203 2.81 12.02 -11.10
N ILE A 204 3.19 10.92 -10.44
CA ILE A 204 3.66 10.95 -9.05
C ILE A 204 4.93 11.80 -8.94
N ASP A 205 5.90 11.59 -9.84
CA ASP A 205 7.13 12.39 -9.91
C ASP A 205 6.83 13.89 -10.08
N LYS A 206 5.89 14.24 -10.98
CA LYS A 206 5.46 15.63 -11.16
C LYS A 206 4.78 16.22 -9.93
N ILE A 207 3.91 15.47 -9.25
CA ILE A 207 3.21 15.91 -8.03
C ILE A 207 4.23 16.23 -6.93
N LEU A 208 5.15 15.30 -6.67
CA LEU A 208 6.14 15.42 -5.60
C LEU A 208 7.24 16.44 -5.96
N GLY A 209 7.66 16.49 -7.22
CA GLY A 209 8.63 17.48 -7.71
C GLY A 209 8.10 18.91 -7.68
N SER A 210 6.83 19.12 -8.02
CA SER A 210 6.22 20.47 -8.01
C SER A 210 6.04 21.02 -6.59
N SER A 211 5.79 20.14 -5.62
CA SER A 211 5.67 20.48 -4.19
C SER A 211 7.01 20.47 -3.45
N ARG A 212 8.10 20.07 -4.12
CA ARG A 212 9.43 19.84 -3.53
C ARG A 212 9.40 18.83 -2.38
N THR A 213 8.42 17.92 -2.36
CA THR A 213 8.36 16.82 -1.39
C THR A 213 9.54 15.89 -1.61
N PRO A 214 10.39 15.66 -0.59
CA PRO A 214 11.49 14.71 -0.69
C PRO A 214 10.95 13.33 -1.04
N HIS A 215 11.47 12.71 -2.10
CA HIS A 215 11.07 11.38 -2.49
C HIS A 215 12.22 10.54 -3.05
N LEU A 216 12.16 9.23 -2.78
CA LEU A 216 13.07 8.23 -3.33
C LEU A 216 12.27 7.20 -4.11
N THR A 217 12.67 6.98 -5.35
CA THR A 217 11.97 6.11 -6.29
C THR A 217 12.78 4.85 -6.57
N LEU A 218 12.25 3.68 -6.22
CA LEU A 218 12.84 2.35 -6.44
C LEU A 218 11.85 1.49 -7.26
N HIS A 219 11.91 1.54 -8.59
CA HIS A 219 10.93 0.87 -9.46
C HIS A 219 11.34 -0.51 -9.99
N ASP A 220 12.54 -0.98 -9.67
CA ASP A 220 13.09 -2.25 -10.15
C ASP A 220 13.62 -3.11 -8.98
N ILE A 221 12.83 -3.23 -7.90
CA ILE A 221 13.22 -3.99 -6.71
C ILE A 221 13.13 -5.51 -6.94
N ASP A 222 12.58 -5.96 -8.05
CA ASP A 222 12.50 -7.37 -8.46
C ASP A 222 13.76 -7.91 -9.19
N ALA A 223 14.75 -7.05 -9.46
CA ALA A 223 16.04 -7.49 -9.99
C ALA A 223 16.84 -8.27 -8.91
N ASN A 224 18.10 -8.64 -9.20
CA ASN A 224 19.04 -9.11 -8.15
C ASN A 224 18.96 -8.20 -6.89
N LYS A 225 19.36 -8.68 -5.70
CA LYS A 225 19.38 -7.86 -4.47
C LYS A 225 20.73 -7.11 -4.33
N PRO A 226 20.97 -5.93 -4.95
CA PRO A 226 22.23 -5.21 -4.84
C PRO A 226 22.27 -4.45 -3.51
N SER A 227 22.45 -5.17 -2.40
CA SER A 227 22.43 -4.62 -1.05
C SER A 227 23.33 -3.40 -0.89
N GLY A 228 24.52 -3.39 -1.51
CA GLY A 228 25.42 -2.24 -1.51
C GLY A 228 24.84 -0.98 -2.16
N SER A 229 24.24 -1.11 -3.36
CA SER A 229 23.63 0.03 -4.07
C SER A 229 22.41 0.57 -3.31
N ILE A 230 21.56 -0.32 -2.79
CA ILE A 230 20.39 0.06 -1.99
C ILE A 230 20.83 0.84 -0.74
N LYS A 231 21.82 0.34 0.01
CA LYS A 231 22.33 1.02 1.22
C LYS A 231 22.88 2.41 0.90
N ILE A 232 23.57 2.59 -0.23
CA ILE A 232 24.06 3.92 -0.64
C ILE A 232 22.88 4.85 -0.90
N ARG A 233 21.86 4.41 -1.66
CA ARG A 233 20.67 5.22 -1.97
C ARG A 233 19.89 5.60 -0.71
N VAL A 234 19.71 4.65 0.22
CA VAL A 234 19.07 4.89 1.53
C VAL A 234 19.85 5.95 2.31
N LYS A 235 21.18 5.82 2.44
CA LYS A 235 22.02 6.80 3.15
C LYS A 235 21.98 8.18 2.52
N THR A 236 22.06 8.26 1.19
CA THR A 236 21.96 9.52 0.46
C THR A 236 20.60 10.18 0.69
N PHE A 237 19.52 9.41 0.63
CA PHE A 237 18.19 9.96 0.87
C PHE A 237 17.99 10.37 2.33
N ALA A 238 18.46 9.57 3.29
CA ALA A 238 18.43 9.92 4.71
C ALA A 238 19.13 11.25 5.00
N TYR A 239 20.26 11.53 4.33
CA TYR A 239 20.91 12.84 4.41
C TYR A 239 20.00 13.96 3.88
N THR A 240 19.33 13.76 2.75
CA THR A 240 18.34 14.73 2.22
C THR A 240 17.20 14.98 3.21
N LEU A 241 16.68 13.93 3.84
CA LEU A 241 15.61 14.04 4.85
C LEU A 241 16.05 14.84 6.07
N GLU A 242 17.29 14.66 6.52
CA GLU A 242 17.86 15.42 7.63
C GLU A 242 18.03 16.91 7.29
N GLN A 243 18.42 17.26 6.06
CA GLN A 243 18.45 18.67 5.63
C GLN A 243 17.04 19.26 5.59
N TYR A 244 16.09 18.54 5.00
CA TYR A 244 14.70 18.95 4.94
C TYR A 244 14.10 19.15 6.34
N ARG A 245 14.42 18.27 7.30
CA ARG A 245 14.03 18.41 8.70
C ARG A 245 14.51 19.72 9.33
N ARG A 246 15.74 20.15 9.04
CA ARG A 246 16.29 21.42 9.55
C ARG A 246 15.56 22.63 8.98
N GLU A 247 15.17 22.58 7.71
CA GLU A 247 14.35 23.61 7.07
C GLU A 247 12.96 23.70 7.72
N LEU A 248 12.32 22.56 8.00
CA LEU A 248 11.04 22.51 8.71
C LEU A 248 11.11 23.13 10.11
N ILE A 249 12.15 22.80 10.89
CA ILE A 249 12.34 23.37 12.24
C ILE A 249 12.50 24.89 12.16
N THR A 250 13.28 25.38 11.20
CA THR A 250 13.51 26.82 11.00
C THR A 250 12.21 27.54 10.64
N THR A 251 11.41 26.97 9.74
CA THR A 251 10.12 27.53 9.31
C THR A 251 9.12 27.58 10.48
N THR A 252 9.06 26.52 11.28
CA THR A 252 8.18 26.43 12.44
C THR A 252 8.53 27.48 13.51
N HIS A 253 9.83 27.71 13.75
CA HIS A 253 10.28 28.77 14.65
C HIS A 253 9.95 30.18 14.14
N SER A 254 9.98 30.41 12.82
CA SER A 254 9.62 31.71 12.25
C SER A 254 8.13 32.05 12.32
N LEU A 255 7.25 31.03 12.37
CA LEU A 255 5.80 31.20 12.48
C LEU A 255 5.29 31.35 13.92
N SER A 256 6.15 31.10 14.92
CA SER A 256 5.83 31.19 16.35
C SER A 256 6.34 32.47 17.03
N LEU A 257 6.97 33.37 16.29
CA LEU A 257 7.38 34.73 16.68
C LEU A 257 6.43 35.77 16.09
#